data_AF-A0A525CI60-F1
#
_entry.id   AF-A0A525CI60-F1
#
_cell.length_a   1.000
_cell.length_b   1.000
_cell.length_c   1.000
_cell.angle_alpha   90.00
_cell.angle_beta   90.00
_cell.angle_gamma   90.00
#
_symmetry.space_group_name_H-M   'P 1'
#
loop_
_entity.id
_entity.type
_entity.pdbx_description
1 polymer ?
#
loop_
_entity_poly.entity_id
_entity_poly.type
_entity_poly.pdbx_seq_one_letter_code
_entity_poly.pdbx_strand_id
1 'polypeptide(L)'
;MGLDGVELIMAVEEEFELVILDEEAGNVRTPGDLTDLVYSKLRKNRSDPCQSQHAFYVVRNVLIEVLGVRKDQIKPYTNLCTLIPKDNRKKIFQDVISSISNGETVYTELVRSEKIQLLILSIMAIFFFTILFLT
;
A
#
# COMPACT_ATOMS: atom_id res chain seq x y z
N MET A 1 -40.82 20.72 -6.47
CA MET A 1 -39.46 21.00 -6.01
C MET A 1 -38.99 19.81 -5.20
N GLY A 2 -38.10 19.01 -5.79
CA GLY A 2 -37.48 17.82 -5.20
C GLY A 2 -36.12 17.55 -5.84
N LEU A 3 -35.52 18.59 -6.44
CA LEU A 3 -34.28 18.50 -7.21
C LEU A 3 -33.08 18.37 -6.26
N ASP A 4 -33.10 19.07 -5.12
CA ASP A 4 -32.05 19.04 -4.10
C ASP A 4 -31.82 17.62 -3.54
N GLY A 5 -32.89 16.81 -3.44
CA GLY A 5 -32.79 15.42 -3.02
C GLY A 5 -32.13 14.54 -4.09
N VAL A 6 -32.44 14.77 -5.36
CA VAL A 6 -31.82 14.05 -6.49
C VAL A 6 -30.34 14.44 -6.62
N GLU A 7 -30.02 15.72 -6.51
CA GLU A 7 -28.65 16.22 -6.54
C GLU A 7 -27.81 15.64 -5.40
N LEU A 8 -28.39 15.54 -4.19
CA LEU A 8 -27.72 14.89 -3.06
C LEU A 8 -27.44 13.40 -3.32
N ILE A 9 -28.39 12.65 -3.88
CA ILE A 9 -28.17 11.24 -4.23
C ILE A 9 -27.08 11.11 -5.29
N MET A 10 -27.14 11.91 -6.35
CA MET A 10 -26.12 11.91 -7.42
C MET A 10 -24.72 12.24 -6.88
N ALA A 11 -24.60 13.24 -6.00
CA ALA A 11 -23.32 13.59 -5.39
C ALA A 11 -22.76 12.43 -4.53
N VAL A 12 -23.63 11.70 -3.83
CA VAL A 12 -23.24 10.51 -3.05
C VAL A 12 -22.81 9.36 -3.96
N GLU A 13 -23.53 9.11 -5.06
CA GLU A 13 -23.15 8.11 -6.05
C GLU A 13 -21.77 8.40 -6.65
N GLU A 14 -21.50 9.66 -7.00
CA GLU A 14 -20.22 10.11 -7.56
C GLU A 14 -19.08 9.99 -6.53
N GLU A 15 -19.25 10.51 -5.32
CA GLU A 15 -18.20 10.52 -4.28
C GLU A 15 -17.81 9.11 -3.82
N PHE A 16 -18.78 8.20 -3.72
CA PHE A 16 -18.56 6.84 -3.23
C PHE A 16 -18.50 5.79 -4.33
N GLU A 17 -18.55 6.19 -5.60
CA GLU A 17 -18.55 5.33 -6.78
C GLU A 17 -19.56 4.17 -6.67
N LEU A 18 -20.79 4.48 -6.25
CA LEU A 18 -21.86 3.51 -6.01
C LEU A 18 -23.13 3.84 -6.79
N VAL A 19 -24.03 2.85 -6.90
CA VAL A 19 -25.34 3.01 -7.56
C VAL A 19 -26.46 2.83 -6.54
N ILE A 20 -27.29 3.86 -6.42
CA ILE A 20 -28.51 3.90 -5.60
C ILE A 20 -29.70 3.81 -6.55
N LEU A 21 -30.48 2.74 -6.43
CA LEU A 21 -31.68 2.56 -7.25
C LEU A 21 -32.77 3.54 -6.82
N ASP A 22 -33.63 3.96 -7.76
CA ASP A 22 -34.74 4.87 -7.48
C ASP A 22 -35.64 4.39 -6.32
N GLU A 23 -35.87 3.08 -6.22
CA GLU A 23 -36.63 2.48 -5.12
C GLU A 23 -35.91 2.62 -3.77
N GLU A 24 -34.58 2.51 -3.74
CA GLU A 24 -33.78 2.70 -2.53
C GLU A 24 -33.77 4.17 -2.11
N ALA A 25 -33.56 5.08 -3.07
CA ALA A 25 -33.63 6.53 -2.85
C ALA A 25 -35.02 6.96 -2.35
N GLY A 26 -36.09 6.39 -2.88
CA GLY A 26 -37.46 6.66 -2.44
C GLY A 26 -37.77 6.25 -0.99
N ASN A 27 -36.95 5.38 -0.41
CA ASN A 27 -37.07 4.94 0.99
C ASN A 27 -36.23 5.77 1.97
N VAL A 28 -35.33 6.63 1.48
CA VAL A 28 -34.51 7.51 2.32
C VAL A 28 -35.35 8.70 2.80
N ARG A 29 -35.60 8.78 4.11
CA ARG A 29 -36.39 9.87 4.72
C ARG A 29 -35.57 10.77 5.63
N THR A 30 -34.44 10.26 6.09
CA THR A 30 -33.53 10.94 7.00
C THR A 30 -32.08 10.82 6.52
N PRO A 31 -31.19 11.72 6.95
CA PRO A 31 -29.76 11.54 6.73
C PRO A 31 -29.22 10.21 7.27
N GLY A 32 -29.81 9.69 8.36
CA GLY A 32 -29.47 8.38 8.90
C GLY A 32 -29.74 7.25 7.90
N ASP A 33 -30.92 7.26 7.27
CA ASP A 33 -31.28 6.27 6.25
C ASP A 33 -30.31 6.31 5.06
N LEU A 34 -29.89 7.52 4.65
CA LEU A 34 -28.91 7.68 3.59
C LEU A 34 -27.54 7.11 3.99
N THR A 35 -27.07 7.40 5.20
CA THR A 35 -25.80 6.86 5.69
C THR A 35 -25.83 5.33 5.82
N ASP A 36 -26.94 4.76 6.28
CA ASP A 36 -27.11 3.32 6.41
C ASP A 36 -27.16 2.63 5.04
N LEU A 37 -27.84 3.24 4.07
CA LEU A 37 -27.89 2.77 2.68
C LEU A 37 -26.49 2.75 2.06
N VAL A 38 -25.76 3.86 2.14
CA VAL A 38 -24.36 3.96 1.66
C VAL A 38 -23.49 2.90 2.34
N TYR A 39 -23.59 2.76 3.67
CA TYR A 39 -22.83 1.76 4.40
C TYR A 39 -23.15 0.34 3.95
N SER A 40 -24.42 0.03 3.66
CA SER A 40 -24.84 -1.28 3.19
C SER A 40 -24.24 -1.64 1.81
N LYS A 41 -24.10 -0.65 0.92
CA LYS A 41 -23.50 -0.80 -0.42
C LYS A 41 -21.97 -0.95 -0.36
N LEU A 42 -21.32 -0.22 0.55
CA LEU A 42 -19.87 -0.27 0.73
C LEU A 42 -19.38 -1.49 1.52
N ARG A 43 -20.24 -2.08 2.35
CA ARG A 43 -19.86 -3.19 3.22
C ARG A 43 -19.64 -4.47 2.39
N LYS A 44 -18.38 -4.79 2.14
CA LYS A 44 -17.96 -6.14 1.75
C LYS A 44 -18.52 -7.15 2.77
N ASN A 45 -18.98 -8.30 2.28
CA ASN A 45 -19.64 -9.30 3.11
C ASN A 45 -18.80 -9.61 4.35
N ARG A 46 -19.40 -9.60 5.54
CA ARG A 46 -18.70 -9.98 6.80
C ARG A 46 -18.18 -11.42 6.79
N SER A 47 -18.60 -12.24 5.82
CA SER A 47 -18.09 -13.59 5.56
C SER A 47 -16.78 -13.61 4.78
N ASP A 48 -16.37 -12.50 4.20
CA ASP A 48 -15.11 -12.46 3.44
C ASP A 48 -13.92 -12.53 4.42
N PRO A 49 -12.90 -13.35 4.13
CA PRO A 49 -11.69 -13.41 4.93
C PRO A 49 -11.12 -12.00 5.11
N CYS A 50 -10.71 -11.67 6.34
CA CYS A 50 -10.08 -10.40 6.64
C CYS A 50 -8.85 -10.20 5.74
N GLN A 51 -8.93 -9.25 4.81
CA GLN A 51 -7.90 -9.05 3.78
C GLN A 51 -6.54 -8.69 4.37
N SER A 52 -6.52 -7.90 5.46
CA SER A 52 -5.28 -7.58 6.16
C SER A 52 -4.69 -8.80 6.89
N GLN A 53 -5.54 -9.70 7.39
CA GLN A 53 -5.08 -10.97 7.95
C GLN A 53 -4.51 -11.89 6.87
N HIS A 54 -5.17 -11.99 5.72
CA HIS A 54 -4.67 -12.74 4.57
C HIS A 54 -3.31 -12.21 4.12
N ALA A 55 -3.20 -10.90 3.90
CA ALA A 55 -1.95 -10.24 3.54
C ALA A 55 -0.85 -10.49 4.59
N PHE A 56 -1.17 -10.36 5.88
CA PHE A 56 -0.23 -10.66 6.96
C PHE A 56 0.28 -12.10 6.91
N TYR A 57 -0.58 -13.09 6.63
CA TYR A 57 -0.16 -14.48 6.55
C TYR A 57 0.71 -14.78 5.33
N VAL A 58 0.41 -14.19 4.17
CA VAL A 58 1.28 -14.29 2.98
C VAL A 58 2.68 -13.77 3.31
N VAL A 59 2.78 -12.54 3.82
CA VAL A 59 4.07 -11.92 4.17
C VAL A 59 4.79 -12.71 5.27
N ARG A 60 4.08 -13.16 6.31
CA ARG A 60 4.67 -13.91 7.41
C ARG A 60 5.28 -15.24 6.93
N ASN A 61 4.62 -15.96 6.04
CA ASN A 61 5.14 -17.24 5.55
C ASN A 61 6.44 -17.04 4.77
N VAL A 62 6.49 -16.04 3.88
CA VAL A 62 7.71 -15.69 3.15
C VAL A 62 8.83 -15.25 4.10
N LEU A 63 8.52 -14.46 5.13
CA LEU A 63 9.52 -14.06 6.14
C LEU A 63 10.07 -15.25 6.93
N ILE A 64 9.25 -16.26 7.24
CA ILE A 64 9.70 -17.50 7.90
C ILE A 64 10.69 -18.24 7.00
N GLU A 65 10.39 -18.35 5.70
CA GLU A 65 11.25 -19.02 4.72
C GLU A 65 12.59 -18.27 4.53
N VAL A 66 12.54 -16.95 4.37
CA VAL A 66 13.73 -16.12 4.11
C VAL A 66 14.61 -15.97 5.35
N LEU A 67 14.02 -15.82 6.55
CA LEU A 67 14.77 -15.56 7.78
C LEU A 67 15.05 -16.81 8.63
N GLY A 68 14.38 -17.93 8.35
CA GLY A 68 14.48 -19.15 9.16
C GLY A 68 13.94 -19.00 10.59
N VAL A 69 13.07 -18.02 10.84
CA VAL A 69 12.50 -17.74 12.16
C VAL A 69 11.25 -18.56 12.42
N ARG A 70 10.93 -18.79 13.69
CA ARG A 70 9.71 -19.52 14.04
C ARG A 70 8.46 -18.65 13.90
N LYS A 71 7.32 -19.29 13.60
CA LYS A 71 6.02 -18.63 13.43
C LYS A 71 5.59 -17.78 14.64
N ASP A 72 5.94 -18.19 15.86
CA ASP A 72 5.63 -17.47 17.11
C ASP A 72 6.40 -16.16 17.27
N GLN A 73 7.50 -15.99 16.52
CA GLN A 73 8.33 -14.79 16.53
C GLN A 73 7.79 -13.68 15.62
N ILE A 74 6.83 -13.97 14.72
CA ILE A 74 6.22 -12.96 13.84
C ILE A 74 4.73 -12.82 14.16
N LYS A 75 4.42 -11.77 14.91
CA LYS A 75 3.07 -11.32 15.28
C LYS A 75 2.77 -9.95 14.66
N PRO A 76 1.50 -9.53 14.55
CA PRO A 76 1.14 -8.23 13.96
C PRO A 76 1.82 -7.02 14.62
N TYR A 77 2.14 -7.13 15.91
CA TYR A 77 2.81 -6.10 16.71
C TYR A 77 4.33 -6.32 16.84
N THR A 78 4.91 -7.23 16.08
CA THR A 78 6.35 -7.51 16.14
C THR A 78 7.13 -6.37 15.50
N ASN A 79 8.14 -5.86 16.20
CA ASN A 79 9.06 -4.90 15.63
C ASN A 79 9.98 -5.60 14.62
N LEU A 80 9.75 -5.39 13.32
CA LEU A 80 10.58 -6.00 12.27
C LEU A 80 12.06 -5.64 12.36
N CYS A 81 12.42 -4.50 12.98
CA CYS A 81 13.82 -4.13 13.16
C CYS A 81 14.59 -5.09 14.06
N THR A 82 13.92 -5.84 14.94
CA THR A 82 14.56 -6.83 15.81
C THR A 82 14.79 -8.16 15.09
N LEU A 83 13.99 -8.45 14.06
CA LEU A 83 14.13 -9.66 13.23
C LEU A 83 15.03 -9.43 12.01
N ILE A 84 15.08 -8.19 11.51
CA ILE A 84 15.81 -7.82 10.28
C ILE A 84 16.89 -6.77 10.64
N PRO A 85 18.11 -7.20 11.01
CA PRO A 85 19.21 -6.30 11.36
C PRO A 85 19.64 -5.46 10.15
N LYS A 86 20.19 -4.26 10.40
CA LYS A 86 20.42 -3.23 9.37
C LYS A 86 21.31 -3.71 8.22
N ASP A 87 22.29 -4.56 8.51
CA ASP A 87 23.37 -4.90 7.58
C ASP A 87 22.86 -5.59 6.31
N ASN A 88 21.78 -6.38 6.42
CA ASN A 88 21.24 -7.18 5.31
C ASN A 88 19.82 -6.79 4.89
N ARG A 89 19.26 -5.67 5.37
CA ARG A 89 17.86 -5.28 5.09
C ARG A 89 17.52 -5.20 3.61
N LYS A 90 18.41 -4.59 2.81
CA LYS A 90 18.16 -4.41 1.38
C LYS A 90 18.03 -5.74 0.67
N LYS A 91 18.95 -6.67 0.96
CA LYS A 91 18.93 -8.02 0.39
C LYS A 91 17.69 -8.79 0.83
N ILE A 92 17.40 -8.81 2.14
CA ILE A 92 16.22 -9.49 2.69
C ILE A 92 14.93 -8.93 2.10
N PHE A 93 14.83 -7.60 1.93
CA PHE A 93 13.66 -6.97 1.31
C PHE A 93 13.50 -7.43 -0.15
N GLN A 94 14.60 -7.50 -0.92
CA GLN A 94 14.57 -8.03 -2.29
C GLN A 94 14.16 -9.51 -2.34
N ASP A 95 14.71 -10.34 -1.45
CA ASP A 95 14.37 -11.77 -1.35
C ASP A 95 12.88 -11.97 -1.00
N VAL A 96 12.36 -11.18 -0.07
CA VAL A 96 10.93 -11.22 0.32
C VAL A 96 10.03 -10.76 -0.82
N ILE A 97 10.34 -9.63 -1.45
CA ILE A 97 9.50 -9.05 -2.51
C ILE A 97 9.48 -9.96 -3.75
N SER A 98 10.64 -10.49 -4.15
CA SER A 98 10.72 -11.46 -5.26
C SER A 98 9.95 -12.75 -5.00
N SER A 99 9.94 -13.23 -3.75
CA SER A 99 9.20 -14.43 -3.35
C SER A 99 7.68 -14.20 -3.34
N ILE A 100 7.22 -13.01 -2.91
CA ILE A 100 5.79 -12.67 -2.88
C ILE A 100 5.22 -12.48 -4.29
N SER A 101 6.00 -11.89 -5.20
CA SER A 101 5.52 -11.55 -6.54
C SER A 101 5.79 -12.63 -7.60
N ASN A 102 6.20 -13.84 -7.20
CA ASN A 102 6.62 -14.90 -8.12
C ASN A 102 7.66 -14.45 -9.17
N GLY A 103 8.57 -13.54 -8.80
CA GLY A 103 9.57 -12.99 -9.71
C GLY A 103 9.10 -11.84 -10.62
N GLU A 104 7.81 -11.49 -10.64
CA GLU A 104 7.27 -10.35 -11.41
C GLU A 104 7.28 -9.05 -10.60
N THR A 105 8.41 -8.71 -9.98
CA THR A 105 8.49 -7.52 -9.11
C THR A 105 8.45 -6.23 -9.91
N VAL A 106 7.42 -5.41 -9.69
CA VAL A 106 7.46 -3.97 -10.03
C VAL A 106 8.24 -3.26 -8.94
N TYR A 107 9.47 -2.86 -9.24
CA TYR A 107 10.28 -2.08 -8.30
C TYR A 107 9.70 -0.68 -8.16
N THR A 108 9.38 -0.26 -6.94
CA THR A 108 9.32 1.16 -6.64
C THR A 108 10.74 1.70 -6.80
N GLU A 109 10.95 2.69 -7.65
CA GLU A 109 12.25 3.34 -7.77
C GLU A 109 12.67 3.86 -6.38
N LEU A 110 13.71 3.27 -5.81
CA LEU A 110 14.28 3.76 -4.56
C LEU A 110 14.87 5.14 -4.84
N VAL A 111 14.10 6.18 -4.51
CA VAL A 111 14.53 7.57 -4.68
C VAL A 111 15.77 7.77 -3.82
N ARG A 112 16.91 8.00 -4.48
CA ARG A 112 18.18 8.28 -3.82
C ARG A 112 18.09 9.68 -3.20
N SER A 113 18.56 9.83 -1.95
CA SER A 113 18.58 11.14 -1.29
C SER A 113 19.35 12.18 -2.13
N GLU A 114 18.80 13.39 -2.24
CA GLU A 114 19.36 14.48 -3.05
C GLU A 114 20.83 14.79 -2.71
N LYS A 115 21.20 14.73 -1.41
CA LYS A 115 22.58 14.94 -0.96
C LYS A 115 23.55 13.92 -1.53
N ILE A 116 23.12 12.67 -1.66
CA ILE A 116 23.94 11.58 -2.20
C ILE A 116 24.11 11.77 -3.72
N GLN A 117 23.06 12.23 -4.41
CA GLN A 117 23.15 12.54 -5.84
C GLN A 117 24.13 13.68 -6.10
N LEU A 118 24.05 14.78 -5.35
CA LEU A 118 24.98 15.92 -5.45
C LEU A 118 26.43 15.51 -5.19
N LEU A 119 26.65 14.67 -4.17
CA LEU A 119 27.99 14.16 -3.85
C LEU A 119 28.56 13.32 -5.00
N ILE A 120 27.76 12.46 -5.63
CA ILE A 120 28.22 11.65 -6.76
C ILE A 120 28.56 12.51 -7.97
N LEU A 121 27.72 13.51 -8.29
CA LEU A 121 28.00 14.44 -9.37
C LEU A 121 29.29 15.22 -9.13
N SER A 122 29.55 15.65 -7.89
CA SER A 122 30.82 16.32 -7.56
C SER A 122 32.04 15.41 -7.75
N ILE A 123 31.96 14.14 -7.35
CA ILE A 123 33.06 13.17 -7.51
C ILE A 123 33.31 12.90 -9.00
N MET A 124 32.25 12.72 -9.79
CA MET A 124 32.34 12.51 -11.24
C MET A 124 32.96 13.72 -11.95
N ALA A 125 32.59 14.95 -11.55
CA ALA A 125 33.16 16.17 -12.09
C ALA A 125 34.66 16.28 -11.76
N ILE A 126 35.05 16.02 -10.52
CA ILE A 126 36.47 16.03 -10.10
C ILE A 126 37.27 15.01 -10.91
N PHE A 127 36.77 13.78 -11.06
CA PHE A 127 37.43 12.74 -11.85
C PHE A 127 37.60 13.16 -13.31
N PHE A 128 36.57 13.74 -13.92
CA PHE A 128 36.63 14.27 -15.28
C PHE A 128 37.67 15.38 -15.42
N PHE A 129 37.70 16.34 -14.50
CA PHE A 129 38.72 17.39 -14.47
C PHE A 129 40.13 16.81 -14.32
N THR A 130 40.33 15.83 -13.45
CA THR A 130 41.65 15.21 -13.28
C THR A 130 42.14 14.51 -14.55
N ILE A 131 41.24 13.86 -15.30
CA ILE A 131 41.59 13.24 -16.58
C ILE A 131 41.94 14.31 -17.62
N LEU A 132 41.15 15.37 -17.73
CA LEU A 132 41.36 16.45 -18.69
C LEU A 132 42.71 17.17 -18.49
N PHE A 133 43.17 17.29 -17.24
CA PHE A 133 44.46 17.93 -16.92
C PHE A 133 45.68 16.99 -17.00
N LEU A 134 45.47 15.66 -17.04
CA LEU A 134 46.54 14.65 -17.18
C LEU A 134 46.74 14.18 -18.62
N THR A 135 45.88 14.58 -19.56
CA THR A 135 45.93 14.25 -20.99
C THR A 135 46.34 15.46 -21.80
#